data_AF-A0A2V5VM92-F1
#
_entry.id   AF-A0A2V5VM92-F1
#
_cell.length_a   1.000
_cell.length_b   1.000
_cell.length_c   1.000
_cell.angle_alpha   90.00
_cell.angle_beta   90.00
_cell.angle_gamma   90.00
#
_symmetry.space_group_name_H-M   'P 1'
#
loop_
_entity.id
_entity.type
_entity.pdbx_description
1 polymer ?
#
loop_
_entity_poly.entity_id
_entity_poly.type
_entity_poly.pdbx_seq_one_letter_code
_entity_poly.pdbx_strand_id
1 'polypeptide(L)' 'MSFEEFQNSARLYVIGALEPEELQDFEAARKQYGSAAEDFINQCYGLHEAFALSLKPAKASDAIKDKLMAMVRERQ' A
#
# COMPACT_ATOMS: atom_id res chain seq x y z
N MET A 1 -8.32 -17.29 -8.63
CA MET A 1 -7.50 -17.71 -7.46
C MET A 1 -8.42 -18.11 -6.31
N SER A 2 -7.94 -18.99 -5.43
CA SER A 2 -8.54 -19.28 -4.13
C SER A 2 -8.45 -18.07 -3.19
N PHE A 3 -9.17 -18.11 -2.07
CA PHE A 3 -9.13 -17.00 -1.12
C PHE A 3 -7.77 -16.90 -0.42
N GLU A 4 -7.07 -18.01 -0.17
CA GLU A 4 -5.73 -18.01 0.41
C GLU A 4 -4.70 -17.37 -0.54
N GLU A 5 -4.75 -17.71 -1.82
CA GLU A 5 -3.94 -17.07 -2.86
C GLU A 5 -4.24 -15.56 -2.94
N PHE A 6 -5.53 -15.19 -2.91
CA PHE A 6 -5.94 -13.78 -2.86
C PHE A 6 -5.36 -13.05 -1.65
N GLN A 7 -5.40 -13.66 -0.46
CA GLN A 7 -4.81 -13.08 0.74
C GLN A 7 -3.30 -12.85 0.60
N ASN A 8 -2.58 -13.76 -0.07
CA ASN A 8 -1.15 -13.59 -0.35
C ASN A 8 -0.91 -12.43 -1.32
N SER A 9 -1.64 -12.38 -2.43
CA SER A 9 -1.57 -11.28 -3.39
C SER A 9 -1.99 -9.94 -2.78
N ALA A 10 -2.97 -9.91 -1.87
CA ALA A 10 -3.41 -8.70 -1.18
C ALA A 10 -2.29 -8.07 -0.33
N ARG A 11 -1.44 -8.90 0.29
CA ARG A 11 -0.28 -8.42 1.05
C ARG A 11 0.74 -7.73 0.15
N LEU A 12 0.96 -8.26 -1.05
CA LEU A 12 1.84 -7.64 -2.06
C LEU A 12 1.21 -6.38 -2.66
N TYR A 13 -0.09 -6.42 -2.94
CA TYR A 13 -0.85 -5.29 -3.48
C TYR A 13 -0.75 -4.05 -2.59
N VAL A 14 -1.00 -4.22 -1.28
CA VAL A 14 -1.01 -3.11 -0.31
C VAL A 14 0.33 -2.38 -0.23
N ILE A 15 1.45 -3.09 -0.42
CA ILE A 15 2.79 -2.51 -0.40
C ILE A 15 3.30 -2.11 -1.80
N GLY A 16 2.47 -2.24 -2.84
CA GLY A 16 2.83 -1.91 -4.22
C GLY A 16 3.83 -2.87 -4.87
N ALA A 17 3.88 -4.13 -4.41
CA ALA A 17 4.81 -5.16 -4.90
C ALA A 17 4.11 -6.29 -5.68
N LEU A 18 2.84 -6.11 -6.05
CA LEU A 18 2.13 -7.03 -6.94
C LEU A 18 2.47 -6.69 -8.39
N GLU A 19 2.83 -7.70 -9.18
CA GLU A 19 3.21 -7.47 -10.58
C GLU A 19 1.99 -7.10 -11.44
N PRO A 20 2.16 -6.30 -12.52
CA PRO A 20 1.05 -5.87 -13.38
C PRO A 20 0.25 -7.03 -13.98
N GLU A 21 0.91 -8.15 -14.31
CA GLU A 21 0.27 -9.33 -14.89
C GLU A 21 -0.61 -10.07 -13.87
N GLU A 22 -0.27 -9.98 -12.58
CA GLU A 22 -1.01 -10.60 -11.47
C GLU A 22 -2.23 -9.77 -11.06
N LEU A 23 -2.24 -8.47 -11.41
CA LEU A 23 -3.28 -7.53 -11.00
C LEU A 23 -4.66 -7.91 -11.55
N GLN A 24 -4.72 -8.43 -12.77
CA GLN A 24 -5.99 -8.80 -13.40
C GLN A 24 -6.70 -9.94 -12.62
N ASP A 25 -5.97 -10.99 -12.28
CA ASP A 25 -6.51 -12.12 -11.51
C ASP A 25 -6.87 -11.68 -10.09
N PHE A 26 -6.06 -10.81 -9.50
CA PHE A 26 -6.32 -10.23 -8.18
C PHE A 26 -7.62 -9.40 -8.16
N GLU A 27 -7.83 -8.52 -9.14
CA GLU A 27 -9.05 -7.72 -9.25
C GLU A 27 -10.29 -8.58 -9.50
N ALA A 28 -10.16 -9.63 -10.32
CA ALA A 28 -11.24 -10.58 -10.53
C ALA A 28 -11.64 -11.28 -9.22
N ALA A 29 -10.66 -11.71 -8.42
CA ALA A 29 -10.89 -12.33 -7.13
C ALA A 29 -11.42 -11.34 -6.08
N ARG A 30 -10.90 -10.11 -6.06
CA ARG A 30 -11.41 -9.01 -5.22
C ARG A 30 -12.91 -8.82 -5.46
N LYS A 31 -13.32 -8.78 -6.73
CA LYS A 31 -14.74 -8.69 -7.12
C LYS A 31 -15.53 -9.94 -6.74
N GLN A 32 -14.96 -11.13 -6.91
CA GLN A 32 -15.61 -12.41 -6.59
C GLN A 32 -15.89 -12.54 -5.09
N TYR A 33 -14.93 -12.19 -4.23
CA TYR A 33 -15.03 -12.34 -2.77
C TYR A 33 -15.68 -11.11 -2.09
N GLY A 34 -15.79 -9.98 -2.79
CA GLY A 34 -16.57 -8.82 -2.36
C GLY A 34 -16.10 -8.28 -1.00
N SER A 35 -17.03 -8.13 -0.06
CA SER A 35 -16.73 -7.54 1.26
C SER A 35 -15.63 -8.28 2.02
N ALA A 36 -15.57 -9.61 1.93
CA ALA A 36 -14.52 -10.38 2.58
C ALA A 36 -13.12 -10.05 2.05
N ALA A 37 -13.01 -9.74 0.75
CA ALA A 37 -11.77 -9.28 0.15
C ALA A 37 -11.40 -7.86 0.63
N GLU A 38 -12.37 -6.93 0.64
CA GLU A 38 -12.15 -5.56 1.13
C GLU A 38 -11.75 -5.54 2.61
N ASP A 39 -12.42 -6.33 3.46
CA ASP A 39 -12.10 -6.44 4.89
C ASP A 39 -10.66 -6.92 5.10
N PHE A 40 -10.22 -7.89 4.30
CA PHE A 40 -8.84 -8.38 4.38
C PHE A 40 -7.82 -7.35 3.87
N ILE A 41 -8.10 -6.68 2.75
CA ILE A 41 -7.25 -5.59 2.22
C ILE A 41 -7.10 -4.48 3.27
N ASN A 42 -8.21 -4.09 3.94
CA ASN A 42 -8.19 -3.09 5.00
C ASN A 42 -7.34 -3.53 6.21
N GLN A 43 -7.42 -4.81 6.59
CA GLN A 43 -6.53 -5.37 7.61
C GLN A 43 -5.05 -5.28 7.20
N CYS A 44 -4.73 -5.58 5.94
CA CYS A 44 -3.38 -5.43 5.41
C CYS A 44 -2.90 -3.97 5.45
N TYR A 45 -3.74 -2.99 5.07
CA TYR A 45 -3.39 -1.57 5.20
C TYR A 45 -3.14 -1.17 6.66
N GLY A 46 -3.99 -1.60 7.60
CA GLY A 46 -3.81 -1.32 9.02
C GLY A 46 -2.50 -1.89 9.58
N LEU A 47 -2.12 -3.10 9.15
CA LEU A 47 -0.84 -3.71 9.49
C LEU A 47 0.34 -2.94 8.88
N HIS A 48 0.23 -2.53 7.61
CA HIS A 48 1.26 -1.77 6.92
C HIS A 48 1.52 -0.41 7.59
N GLU A 49 0.45 0.31 7.96
CA GLU A 49 0.54 1.58 8.68
C GLU A 49 1.16 1.41 10.08
N ALA A 50 0.67 0.44 10.86
CA ALA A 50 1.23 0.14 12.18
C ALA A 50 2.72 -0.23 12.10
N PHE A 51 3.12 -1.00 11.09
CA PHE A 51 4.52 -1.31 10.84
C PHE A 51 5.32 -0.06 10.50
N ALA A 52 4.85 0.79 9.59
CA ALA A 52 5.53 2.03 9.21
C ALA A 52 5.76 2.97 10.41
N LEU A 53 4.79 3.06 11.34
CA LEU A 53 4.91 3.84 12.57
C LEU A 53 5.89 3.24 13.59
N SER A 54 6.09 1.92 13.56
CA SER A 54 7.06 1.24 14.42
C SER A 54 8.52 1.43 13.97
N LEU A 55 8.73 1.82 12.71
CA LEU A 55 10.07 2.04 12.17
C LEU A 55 10.67 3.29 12.79
N LYS A 56 11.94 3.20 13.20
CA LYS A 56 12.70 4.39 13.61
C LYS A 56 12.77 5.33 12.40
N PRO A 57 12.33 6.60 12.52
CA PRO A 57 12.43 7.54 11.42
C PRO A 57 13.88 7.62 10.94
N ALA A 58 14.08 7.47 9.63
CA ALA A 58 15.35 7.83 9.03
C ALA A 58 15.62 9.31 9.33
N LYS A 59 16.89 9.67 9.56
CA LYS A 59 17.25 11.07 9.79
C LYS A 59 16.75 11.88 8.60
N ALA A 60 15.84 12.81 8.84
CA ALA A 60 15.32 13.67 7.80
C ALA A 60 16.48 14.42 7.14
N SER A 61 16.51 14.40 5.80
CA SER A 61 17.46 15.23 5.05
C SER A 61 16.93 16.65 5.01
N ASP A 62 17.67 17.57 5.64
CA ASP A 62 17.31 19.00 5.65
C ASP A 62 17.16 19.54 4.22
N ALA A 63 17.99 19.07 3.28
CA ALA A 63 17.91 19.44 1.86
C ALA A 63 16.61 19.00 1.19
N ILE A 64 16.05 17.84 1.56
CA ILE A 64 14.76 17.37 1.03
C ILE A 64 13.63 18.23 1.58
N LYS A 65 13.69 18.58 2.87
CA LYS A 65 12.71 19.46 3.50
C LYS A 65 12.70 20.84 2.85
N ASP A 66 13.86 21.44 2.63
CA ASP A 66 13.96 22.77 2.02
C ASP A 66 13.44 22.77 0.57
N LYS A 67 13.77 21.73 -0.21
CA LYS A 67 13.25 21.56 -1.56
C LYS A 67 11.72 21.41 -1.58
N LEU A 68 11.16 20.61 -0.69
CA LEU A 68 9.71 20.44 -0.56
C LEU A 68 9.03 21.78 -0.22
N MET A 69 9.58 22.52 0.74
CA MET A 69 9.04 23.82 1.13
C MET A 69 9.12 24.87 0.01
N ALA A 70 10.16 24.82 -0.83
CA ALA A 70 10.25 25.66 -2.02
C ALA A 70 9.12 25.34 -3.03
N MET A 71 8.91 24.05 -3.35
CA MET A 71 7.84 23.62 -4.26
C MET A 71 6.43 24.00 -3.77
N VAL A 72 6.20 24.00 -2.45
CA VAL A 72 4.92 24.43 -1.87
C VAL A 72 4.73 25.94 -2.04
N ARG A 73 5.78 26.75 -1.87
CA ARG A 73 5.72 28.21 -2.06
C ARG A 73 5.49 28.60 -3.52
N GLU A 74 6.08 27.88 -4.47
CA GLU A 74 5.89 28.13 -5.92
C GLU A 74 4.48 27.79 -6.42
N ARG A 75 3.68 27.05 -5.64
CA ARG A 75 2.28 26.73 -5.96
C ARG A 75 1.27 27.76 -5.42
N GLN A 76 1.72 28.77 -4.67
CA GLN A 76 0.90 29.91 -4.22
C GLN A 76 1.01 31.06 -5.20
#